data_AF-A0A975STX3-F1
#
_entry.id   AF-A0A975STX3-F1
#
_cell.length_a   1.000
_cell.length_b   1.000
_cell.length_c   1.000
_cell.angle_alpha   90.00
_cell.angle_beta   90.00
_cell.angle_gamma   90.00
#
_symmetry.space_group_name_H-M   'P 1'
#
loop_
_entity.id
_entity.type
_entity.pdbx_description
1 polymer ?
#
loop_
_entity_poly.entity_id
_entity_poly.type
_entity_poly.pdbx_seq_one_letter_code
_entity_poly.pdbx_strand_id
1 'polypeptide(L)'
;MELSLAGLVPLRGRHETQRRGHDLVLIRHGFAIPNPPDASDLRPWQANDLVARARILATCLSHAGPPVFSLESALRLHGLPTLDSNPDVTFHTATRRNARILPPVAIGPHLVASVRARWTSPALSTAPVQAAGVWVDDPAECAVRMAMMRPFLHAMVAASSVLRHLSGFNRFEQESSRLAETRVRHRLIAMVEALGHRRGVARARLVLTHADAGGESVGERVLLALLLSMAPELVETQVKVVANGRLYFLDLAMSILKIAFEFDGVLKMGSDPEQFRRAQHALLARQRDLEEAGWTVIRVGWVDFSDLAALRARIIQRIERVTGREVQLSVQARQIWALLVADR
;
A
#
# COMPACT_ATOMS: atom_id res chain seq x y z
N MET A 1 17.22 2.17 -5.61
CA MET A 1 17.91 1.58 -6.77
C MET A 1 16.86 1.25 -7.82
N GLU A 2 16.81 2.01 -8.92
CA GLU A 2 15.86 1.72 -10.00
C GLU A 2 16.35 0.51 -10.80
N LEU A 3 15.71 -0.64 -10.59
CA LEU A 3 15.97 -1.85 -11.35
C LEU A 3 15.21 -1.79 -12.68
N SER A 4 15.92 -1.88 -13.80
CA SER A 4 15.35 -1.94 -15.15
C SER A 4 15.65 -3.30 -15.81
N LEU A 5 15.07 -3.57 -16.99
CA LEU A 5 15.36 -4.79 -17.76
C LEU A 5 16.86 -5.01 -17.99
N ALA A 6 17.63 -3.95 -18.18
CA ALA A 6 19.08 -4.00 -18.38
C ALA A 6 19.85 -4.47 -17.13
N GLY A 7 19.24 -4.39 -15.95
CA GLY A 7 19.80 -4.88 -14.69
C GLY A 7 19.66 -6.39 -14.48
N LEU A 8 18.96 -7.11 -15.36
CA LEU A 8 18.87 -8.58 -15.32
C LEU A 8 19.98 -9.23 -16.14
N VAL A 9 20.56 -10.28 -15.56
CA VAL A 9 21.57 -11.12 -16.18
C VAL A 9 20.91 -12.42 -16.66
N PRO A 10 20.70 -12.60 -17.99
CA PRO A 10 20.22 -13.87 -18.52
C PRO A 10 21.32 -14.94 -18.40
N LEU A 11 20.94 -16.12 -17.92
CA LEU A 11 21.84 -17.26 -17.76
C LEU A 11 21.59 -18.24 -18.91
N ARG A 12 22.51 -18.34 -19.88
CA ARG A 12 22.45 -19.30 -21.00
C ARG A 12 23.69 -20.22 -20.99
N GLY A 13 23.50 -21.53 -21.16
CA GLY A 13 24.59 -22.50 -21.37
C GLY A 13 25.57 -22.67 -20.18
N ARG A 14 26.78 -23.23 -20.42
CA ARG A 14 27.86 -23.55 -19.45
C ARG A 14 28.38 -22.37 -18.60
N HIS A 15 27.71 -21.22 -18.58
CA HIS A 15 27.83 -20.23 -17.52
C HIS A 15 27.25 -20.73 -16.17
N GLU A 16 26.59 -21.90 -16.16
CA GLU A 16 26.15 -22.65 -14.96
C GLU A 16 27.24 -22.87 -13.89
N THR A 17 28.52 -22.87 -14.27
CA THR A 17 29.62 -23.34 -13.39
C THR A 17 30.67 -22.31 -13.02
N GLN A 18 30.69 -21.10 -13.60
CA GLN A 18 31.83 -20.17 -13.41
C GLN A 18 31.55 -18.87 -12.62
N ARG A 19 30.32 -18.63 -12.15
CA ARG A 19 30.04 -17.57 -11.15
C ARG A 19 29.22 -18.10 -9.98
N ARG A 20 29.73 -19.18 -9.37
CA ARG A 20 29.36 -19.56 -8.00
C ARG A 20 30.26 -18.78 -7.06
N GLY A 21 29.81 -17.61 -6.61
CA GLY A 21 30.52 -16.87 -5.59
C GLY A 21 30.01 -15.44 -5.54
N HIS A 22 29.13 -15.16 -4.58
CA HIS A 22 28.80 -13.84 -4.02
C HIS A 22 28.36 -12.68 -4.94
N ASP A 23 28.53 -12.73 -6.26
CA ASP A 23 28.35 -11.59 -7.17
C ASP A 23 26.97 -11.53 -7.84
N LEU A 24 26.22 -12.63 -7.83
CA LEU A 24 24.91 -12.74 -8.48
C LEU A 24 23.88 -13.34 -7.53
N VAL A 25 22.67 -12.80 -7.58
CA VAL A 25 21.50 -13.29 -6.87
C VAL A 25 20.55 -13.93 -7.88
N LEU A 26 20.35 -15.24 -7.78
CA LEU A 26 19.44 -15.99 -8.64
C LEU A 26 17.99 -15.63 -8.32
N ILE A 27 17.24 -15.13 -9.30
CA ILE A 27 15.85 -14.70 -9.13
C ILE A 27 14.87 -15.80 -9.54
N ARG A 28 15.18 -16.48 -10.64
CA ARG A 28 14.47 -17.66 -11.14
C ARG A 28 15.37 -18.42 -12.12
N HIS A 29 14.96 -19.62 -12.51
CA HIS A 29 15.67 -20.36 -13.54
C HIS A 29 15.89 -19.49 -14.80
N GLY A 30 17.16 -19.38 -15.23
CA GLY A 30 17.58 -18.59 -16.40
C GLY A 30 17.83 -17.10 -16.15
N PHE A 31 17.58 -16.55 -14.95
CA PHE A 31 17.72 -15.11 -14.69
C PHE A 31 18.24 -14.79 -13.28
N ALA A 32 19.24 -13.91 -13.21
CA ALA A 32 19.80 -13.38 -11.98
C ALA A 32 19.90 -11.84 -12.01
N ILE A 33 20.16 -11.22 -10.87
CA ILE A 33 20.61 -9.82 -10.77
C ILE A 33 22.02 -9.79 -10.16
N PRO A 34 22.82 -8.75 -10.40
CA PRO A 34 24.02 -8.49 -9.60
C PRO A 34 23.68 -8.40 -8.13
N ASN A 35 24.52 -8.99 -7.27
CA ASN A 35 24.39 -8.84 -5.83
C ASN A 35 24.66 -7.37 -5.48
N PRO A 36 23.73 -6.67 -4.82
CA PRO A 36 23.97 -5.28 -4.44
C PRO A 36 25.17 -5.16 -3.50
N PRO A 37 26.06 -4.17 -3.68
CA PRO A 37 27.22 -3.99 -2.82
C PRO A 37 26.83 -3.73 -1.36
N ASP A 38 25.66 -3.12 -1.14
CA ASP A 38 25.04 -2.81 0.15
C ASP A 38 23.99 -3.84 0.59
N ALA A 39 24.01 -5.06 0.02
CA ALA A 39 23.01 -6.09 0.31
C ALA A 39 22.86 -6.42 1.80
N SER A 40 23.94 -6.31 2.57
CA SER A 40 23.96 -6.53 4.02
C SER A 40 23.17 -5.49 4.81
N ASP A 41 23.07 -4.26 4.30
CA ASP A 41 22.45 -3.11 4.96
C ASP A 41 20.97 -2.92 4.55
N LEU A 42 20.49 -3.74 3.60
CA LEU A 42 19.10 -3.69 3.19
C LEU A 42 18.19 -3.96 4.38
N ARG A 43 17.11 -3.18 4.50
CA ARG A 43 15.98 -3.55 5.37
C ARG A 43 15.15 -4.65 4.69
N PRO A 44 14.40 -5.46 5.46
CA PRO A 44 13.58 -6.54 4.89
C PRO A 44 12.65 -6.09 3.75
N TRP A 45 12.05 -4.90 3.87
CA TRP A 45 11.17 -4.36 2.84
C TRP A 45 11.92 -3.92 1.57
N GLN A 46 13.18 -3.47 1.68
CA GLN A 46 14.02 -3.11 0.53
C GLN A 46 14.43 -4.37 -0.24
N ALA A 47 14.82 -5.43 0.48
CA ALA A 47 15.09 -6.74 -0.11
C ALA A 47 13.86 -7.31 -0.83
N ASN A 48 12.69 -7.27 -0.19
CA ASN A 48 11.43 -7.71 -0.79
C ASN A 48 11.09 -6.92 -2.07
N ASP A 49 11.22 -5.58 -2.05
CA ASP A 49 10.92 -4.76 -3.23
C ASP A 49 11.87 -5.04 -4.40
N LEU A 50 13.17 -5.14 -4.12
CA LEU A 50 14.17 -5.46 -5.12
C LEU A 50 13.91 -6.83 -5.77
N VAL A 51 13.65 -7.86 -4.96
CA VAL A 51 13.34 -9.20 -5.45
C VAL A 51 12.02 -9.22 -6.23
N ALA A 52 10.98 -8.52 -5.75
CA ALA A 52 9.69 -8.45 -6.43
C ALA A 52 9.81 -7.80 -7.82
N ARG A 53 10.53 -6.68 -7.95
CA ARG A 53 10.81 -6.03 -9.25
C ARG A 53 11.61 -6.94 -10.16
N ALA A 54 12.66 -7.59 -9.65
CA ALA A 54 13.46 -8.52 -10.43
C ALA A 54 12.63 -9.71 -10.95
N ARG A 55 11.73 -10.24 -10.12
CA ARG A 55 10.79 -11.32 -10.51
C ARG A 55 9.83 -10.90 -11.62
N ILE A 56 9.31 -9.67 -11.56
CA ILE A 56 8.45 -9.10 -12.61
C ILE A 56 9.22 -9.03 -13.93
N LEU A 57 10.39 -8.39 -13.93
CA LEU A 57 11.21 -8.22 -15.12
C LEU A 57 11.69 -9.57 -15.70
N ALA A 58 12.11 -10.52 -14.85
CA ALA A 58 12.53 -11.85 -15.29
C ALA A 58 11.35 -12.65 -15.86
N THR A 59 10.13 -12.40 -15.36
CA THR A 59 8.90 -12.95 -15.94
C THR A 59 8.64 -12.35 -17.31
N CYS A 60 8.87 -11.05 -17.52
CA CYS A 60 8.74 -10.41 -18.83
C CYS A 60 9.65 -11.08 -19.88
N LEU A 61 10.94 -11.22 -19.57
CA LEU A 61 11.93 -11.82 -20.48
C LEU A 61 11.72 -13.32 -20.73
N SER A 62 10.92 -13.99 -19.90
CA SER A 62 10.58 -15.41 -20.07
C SER A 62 9.42 -15.66 -21.04
N HIS A 63 8.75 -14.61 -21.54
CA HIS A 63 7.63 -14.73 -22.46
C HIS A 63 8.04 -14.42 -23.90
N ALA A 64 7.50 -15.19 -24.85
CA ALA A 64 7.73 -15.00 -26.28
C ALA A 64 7.08 -13.72 -26.84
N GLY A 65 6.06 -13.19 -26.17
CA GLY A 65 5.42 -11.92 -26.48
C GLY A 65 5.28 -11.08 -25.20
N PRO A 66 5.15 -9.75 -25.32
CA PRO A 66 5.17 -8.86 -24.17
C PRO A 66 3.95 -9.09 -23.26
N PRO A 67 4.13 -9.55 -22.01
CA PRO A 67 3.04 -9.58 -21.04
C PRO A 67 2.72 -8.17 -20.55
N VAL A 68 1.49 -7.95 -20.11
CA VAL A 68 1.08 -6.74 -19.41
C VAL A 68 0.96 -7.07 -17.92
N PHE A 69 1.79 -6.44 -17.08
CA PHE A 69 1.69 -6.64 -15.63
C PHE A 69 0.48 -5.92 -15.06
N SER A 70 -0.12 -6.50 -14.03
CA SER A 70 -1.42 -6.08 -13.50
C SER A 70 -1.41 -6.09 -11.97
N LEU A 71 -2.41 -5.50 -11.33
CA LEU A 71 -2.64 -5.54 -9.88
C LEU A 71 -1.38 -5.09 -9.10
N GLU A 72 -0.94 -5.84 -8.09
CA GLU A 72 0.21 -5.47 -7.26
C GLU A 72 1.50 -5.31 -8.06
N SER A 73 1.69 -6.10 -9.12
CA SER A 73 2.88 -5.98 -9.97
C SER A 73 2.91 -4.66 -10.73
N ALA A 74 1.77 -4.23 -11.28
CA ALA A 74 1.67 -2.94 -11.96
C ALA A 74 1.84 -1.77 -10.98
N LEU A 75 1.14 -1.80 -9.84
CA LEU A 75 1.25 -0.77 -8.80
C LEU A 75 2.69 -0.60 -8.33
N ARG A 76 3.40 -1.71 -8.09
CA ARG A 76 4.81 -1.68 -7.69
C ARG A 76 5.70 -1.01 -8.74
N LEU A 77 5.49 -1.32 -10.03
CA LEU A 77 6.22 -0.70 -11.12
C LEU A 77 5.91 0.80 -11.28
N HIS A 78 4.69 1.23 -10.95
CA HIS A 78 4.31 2.65 -10.82
C HIS A 78 4.86 3.33 -9.55
N GLY A 79 5.58 2.60 -8.69
CA GLY A 79 6.07 3.13 -7.41
C GLY A 79 4.98 3.32 -6.36
N LEU A 80 3.81 2.69 -6.54
CA LEU A 80 2.67 2.81 -5.65
C LEU A 80 2.70 1.69 -4.60
N PRO A 81 2.70 2.02 -3.31
CA PRO A 81 2.81 1.02 -2.26
C PRO A 81 1.53 0.21 -2.11
N THR A 82 1.72 -1.10 -1.89
CA THR A 82 0.67 -2.08 -1.58
C THR A 82 0.83 -2.59 -0.15
N LEU A 83 -0.21 -3.24 0.39
CA LEU A 83 -0.14 -3.83 1.73
C LEU A 83 0.88 -4.97 1.80
N ASP A 84 0.86 -5.88 0.82
CA ASP A 84 1.79 -7.00 0.78
C ASP A 84 3.19 -6.57 0.42
N SER A 85 4.15 -6.99 1.24
CA SER A 85 5.57 -6.79 0.97
C SER A 85 6.10 -7.71 -0.13
N ASN A 86 5.57 -8.93 -0.26
CA ASN A 86 5.98 -9.95 -1.22
C ASN A 86 4.77 -10.64 -1.92
N PRO A 87 3.97 -9.91 -2.71
CA PRO A 87 2.84 -10.47 -3.44
C PRO A 87 3.27 -11.35 -4.62
N ASP A 88 2.33 -12.16 -5.11
CA ASP A 88 2.48 -12.89 -6.37
C ASP A 88 2.75 -11.93 -7.55
N VAL A 89 3.50 -12.40 -8.55
CA VAL A 89 3.69 -11.67 -9.80
C VAL A 89 2.44 -11.85 -10.66
N THR A 90 1.72 -10.77 -10.96
CA THR A 90 0.46 -10.81 -11.70
C THR A 90 0.57 -10.12 -13.04
N PHE A 91 0.10 -10.80 -14.08
CA PHE A 91 0.16 -10.31 -15.46
C PHE A 91 -0.99 -10.88 -16.29
N HIS A 92 -1.22 -10.31 -17.47
CA HIS A 92 -2.09 -10.88 -18.48
C HIS A 92 -1.41 -10.91 -19.85
N THR A 93 -1.86 -11.86 -20.65
CA THR A 93 -1.46 -12.09 -22.05
C THR A 93 -2.72 -12.50 -22.81
N ALA A 94 -2.68 -12.40 -24.15
CA ALA A 94 -3.80 -12.80 -25.01
C ALA A 94 -4.32 -14.23 -24.73
N THR A 95 -3.39 -15.15 -24.40
CA THR A 95 -3.73 -16.51 -23.98
C THR A 95 -3.55 -16.69 -22.48
N ARG A 96 -4.44 -17.46 -21.85
CA ARG A 96 -4.32 -17.84 -20.44
C ARG A 96 -3.06 -18.67 -20.22
N ARG A 97 -2.37 -18.42 -19.10
CA ARG A 97 -1.17 -19.18 -18.71
C ARG A 97 -1.37 -19.86 -17.36
N ASN A 98 -0.77 -21.03 -17.21
CA ASN A 98 -0.68 -21.71 -15.92
C ASN A 98 0.22 -20.94 -14.98
N ALA A 99 -0.14 -20.93 -13.70
CA ALA A 99 0.70 -20.32 -12.68
C ALA A 99 2.05 -21.04 -12.60
N ARG A 100 3.13 -20.27 -12.42
CA ARG A 100 4.48 -20.81 -12.26
C ARG A 100 5.06 -20.38 -10.92
N ILE A 101 5.75 -21.29 -10.24
CA ILE A 101 6.44 -20.98 -8.99
C ILE A 101 7.71 -20.19 -9.32
N LEU A 102 7.93 -19.11 -8.58
CA LEU A 102 9.18 -18.36 -8.52
C LEU A 102 9.87 -18.74 -7.20
N PRO A 103 11.13 -19.21 -7.24
CA PRO A 103 11.79 -19.79 -6.08
C PRO A 103 12.03 -18.74 -4.97
N PRO A 104 12.30 -19.18 -3.73
CA PRO A 104 12.79 -18.26 -2.71
C PRO A 104 14.15 -17.67 -3.15
N VAL A 105 14.42 -16.44 -2.75
CA VAL A 105 15.63 -15.69 -3.14
C VAL A 105 16.36 -15.24 -1.89
N ALA A 106 17.63 -15.61 -1.77
CA ALA A 106 18.52 -15.11 -0.72
C ALA A 106 19.25 -13.85 -1.22
N ILE A 107 19.18 -12.76 -0.46
CA ILE A 107 19.86 -11.49 -0.76
C ILE A 107 20.32 -10.81 0.54
N GLY A 108 21.63 -10.62 0.70
CA GLY A 108 22.21 -10.21 1.98
C GLY A 108 21.77 -11.16 3.11
N PRO A 109 21.32 -10.66 4.28
CA PRO A 109 20.81 -11.48 5.38
C PRO A 109 19.35 -11.92 5.19
N HIS A 110 18.69 -11.56 4.08
CA HIS A 110 17.26 -11.76 3.89
C HIS A 110 16.95 -12.97 3.01
N LEU A 111 15.96 -13.74 3.43
CA LEU A 111 15.34 -14.80 2.62
C LEU A 111 13.94 -14.35 2.18
N VAL A 112 13.81 -13.98 0.91
CA VAL A 112 12.51 -13.62 0.31
C VAL A 112 11.79 -14.89 -0.13
N ALA A 113 10.64 -15.16 0.49
CA ALA A 113 9.86 -16.37 0.24
C ALA A 113 9.45 -16.54 -1.24
N SER A 114 9.23 -17.79 -1.65
CA SER A 114 8.71 -18.13 -2.97
C SER A 114 7.32 -17.53 -3.21
N VAL A 115 7.05 -17.13 -4.44
CA VAL A 115 5.74 -16.63 -4.87
C VAL A 115 5.35 -17.31 -6.19
N ARG A 116 4.18 -17.00 -6.73
CA ARG A 116 3.75 -17.47 -8.04
C ARG A 116 3.68 -16.32 -9.04
N ALA A 117 4.09 -16.60 -10.28
CA ALA A 117 3.71 -15.82 -11.44
C ALA A 117 2.33 -16.31 -11.91
N ARG A 118 1.31 -15.45 -11.85
CA ARG A 118 -0.09 -15.77 -12.15
C ARG A 118 -0.61 -14.92 -13.29
N TRP A 119 -1.26 -15.61 -14.22
CA TRP A 119 -2.10 -14.95 -15.20
C TRP A 119 -3.39 -14.45 -14.55
N THR A 120 -3.83 -13.26 -14.93
CA THR A 120 -5.10 -12.64 -14.58
C THR A 120 -5.91 -12.34 -15.83
N SER A 121 -7.23 -12.17 -15.71
CA SER A 121 -8.06 -11.70 -16.84
C SER A 121 -7.52 -10.38 -17.40
N PRO A 122 -7.63 -10.10 -18.71
CA PRO A 122 -7.14 -8.85 -19.30
C PRO A 122 -7.75 -7.58 -18.67
N ALA A 123 -7.14 -6.42 -18.96
CA ALA A 123 -7.64 -5.09 -18.57
C ALA A 123 -9.10 -4.89 -19.03
N LEU A 124 -9.85 -4.12 -18.26
CA LEU A 124 -11.28 -3.95 -18.38
C LEU A 124 -11.65 -2.75 -19.25
N SER A 125 -10.88 -1.65 -19.19
CA SER A 125 -11.30 -0.39 -19.80
C SER A 125 -10.18 0.48 -20.36
N THR A 126 -8.94 0.40 -19.85
CA THR A 126 -7.84 1.28 -20.29
C THR A 126 -6.78 0.54 -21.10
N ALA A 127 -6.04 1.31 -21.92
CA ALA A 127 -4.87 0.78 -22.62
C ALA A 127 -3.69 0.63 -21.64
N PRO A 128 -2.87 -0.43 -21.78
CA PRO A 128 -1.62 -0.57 -21.04
C PRO A 128 -0.65 0.59 -21.30
N VAL A 129 0.16 0.90 -20.30
CA VAL A 129 1.21 1.94 -20.35
C VAL A 129 2.58 1.32 -20.09
N GLN A 130 3.65 2.07 -20.39
CA GLN A 130 5.03 1.64 -20.10
C GLN A 130 5.46 2.11 -18.71
N ALA A 131 6.01 1.19 -17.91
CA ALA A 131 6.68 1.49 -16.65
C ALA A 131 7.91 0.60 -16.49
N ALA A 132 9.06 1.17 -16.12
CA ALA A 132 10.33 0.44 -15.98
C ALA A 132 10.71 -0.44 -17.20
N GLY A 133 10.32 -0.01 -18.42
CA GLY A 133 10.59 -0.72 -19.67
C GLY A 133 9.72 -1.94 -19.95
N VAL A 134 8.63 -2.15 -19.19
CA VAL A 134 7.64 -3.21 -19.45
C VAL A 134 6.22 -2.64 -19.53
N TRP A 135 5.32 -3.38 -20.16
CA TRP A 135 3.90 -3.01 -20.21
C TRP A 135 3.21 -3.31 -18.89
N VAL A 136 2.43 -2.35 -18.41
CA VAL A 136 1.65 -2.45 -17.17
C VAL A 136 0.25 -1.88 -17.37
N ASP A 137 -0.72 -2.32 -16.57
CA ASP A 137 -2.02 -1.67 -16.49
C ASP A 137 -1.85 -0.20 -16.03
N ASP A 138 -2.67 0.69 -16.57
CA ASP A 138 -2.80 2.08 -16.10
C ASP A 138 -3.14 2.12 -14.59
N PRO A 139 -2.67 3.12 -13.81
CA PRO A 139 -2.99 3.19 -12.38
C PRO A 139 -4.50 3.18 -12.07
N ALA A 140 -5.35 3.82 -12.89
CA ALA A 140 -6.79 3.82 -12.67
C ALA A 140 -7.40 2.43 -12.86
N GLU A 141 -6.94 1.69 -13.88
CA GLU A 141 -7.29 0.29 -14.11
C GLU A 141 -6.80 -0.60 -12.95
N CYS A 142 -5.59 -0.36 -12.45
CA CYS A 142 -5.08 -1.07 -11.29
C CYS A 142 -5.99 -0.87 -10.07
N ALA A 143 -6.42 0.35 -9.77
CA ALA A 143 -7.34 0.61 -8.65
C ALA A 143 -8.65 -0.16 -8.79
N VAL A 144 -9.30 -0.09 -9.96
CA VAL A 144 -10.56 -0.81 -10.23
C VAL A 144 -10.37 -2.31 -10.06
N ARG A 145 -9.31 -2.87 -10.63
CA ARG A 145 -9.05 -4.32 -10.57
C ARG A 145 -8.69 -4.77 -9.17
N MET A 146 -7.87 -4.02 -8.42
CA MET A 146 -7.59 -4.31 -7.01
C MET A 146 -8.88 -4.34 -6.20
N ALA A 147 -9.73 -3.33 -6.37
CA ALA A 147 -11.02 -3.22 -5.70
C ALA A 147 -11.99 -4.37 -6.04
N MET A 148 -11.96 -4.85 -7.28
CA MET A 148 -12.77 -5.99 -7.71
C MET A 148 -12.23 -7.36 -7.29
N MET A 149 -10.90 -7.53 -7.19
CA MET A 149 -10.28 -8.85 -7.16
C MET A 149 -9.58 -9.19 -5.85
N ARG A 150 -9.22 -8.21 -5.02
CA ARG A 150 -8.44 -8.43 -3.81
C ARG A 150 -9.26 -8.32 -2.53
N PRO A 151 -8.77 -8.91 -1.43
CA PRO A 151 -9.24 -8.62 -0.08
C PRO A 151 -9.50 -7.15 0.16
N PHE A 152 -10.54 -6.84 0.94
CA PHE A 152 -10.99 -5.44 1.15
C PHE A 152 -9.85 -4.53 1.64
N LEU A 153 -9.05 -4.98 2.60
CA LEU A 153 -7.95 -4.17 3.13
C LEU A 153 -6.85 -3.90 2.09
N HIS A 154 -6.48 -4.91 1.29
CA HIS A 154 -5.47 -4.76 0.23
C HIS A 154 -5.98 -3.80 -0.86
N ALA A 155 -7.27 -3.92 -1.20
CA ALA A 155 -7.94 -3.03 -2.13
C ALA A 155 -8.01 -1.58 -1.63
N MET A 156 -8.33 -1.35 -0.35
CA MET A 156 -8.37 -0.02 0.27
C MET A 156 -7.00 0.67 0.22
N VAL A 157 -5.94 -0.05 0.60
CA VAL A 157 -4.57 0.49 0.53
C VAL A 157 -4.19 0.84 -0.90
N ALA A 158 -4.42 -0.08 -1.84
CA ALA A 158 -4.08 0.13 -3.24
C ALA A 158 -4.87 1.29 -3.89
N ALA A 159 -6.19 1.33 -3.68
CA ALA A 159 -7.04 2.39 -4.21
C ALA A 159 -6.68 3.76 -3.64
N SER A 160 -6.37 3.83 -2.33
CA SER A 160 -5.93 5.07 -1.68
C SER A 160 -4.58 5.55 -2.22
N SER A 161 -3.63 4.63 -2.44
CA SER A 161 -2.34 4.95 -3.09
C SER A 161 -2.52 5.50 -4.50
N VAL A 162 -3.42 4.90 -5.31
CA VAL A 162 -3.73 5.38 -6.66
C VAL A 162 -4.45 6.73 -6.62
N LEU A 163 -5.44 6.91 -5.74
CA LEU A 163 -6.14 8.19 -5.59
C LEU A 163 -5.16 9.31 -5.27
N ARG A 164 -4.25 9.11 -4.32
CA ARG A 164 -3.20 10.06 -3.98
C ARG A 164 -2.31 10.40 -5.18
N HIS A 165 -1.87 9.37 -5.90
CA HIS A 165 -0.99 9.54 -7.07
C HIS A 165 -1.67 10.33 -8.19
N LEU A 166 -2.88 9.94 -8.59
CA LEU A 166 -3.58 10.54 -9.71
C LEU A 166 -4.15 11.94 -9.40
N SER A 167 -4.47 12.23 -8.14
CA SER A 167 -4.93 13.55 -7.71
C SER A 167 -3.79 14.53 -7.43
N GLY A 168 -2.55 14.05 -7.29
CA GLY A 168 -1.41 14.86 -6.85
C GLY A 168 -1.58 15.40 -5.43
N PHE A 169 -2.35 14.71 -4.58
CA PHE A 169 -2.78 15.23 -3.27
C PHE A 169 -1.62 15.79 -2.45
N ASN A 170 -1.77 17.05 -2.05
CA ASN A 170 -0.84 17.79 -1.22
C ASN A 170 -1.57 18.34 0.01
N ARG A 171 -1.20 17.86 1.21
CA ARG A 171 -1.82 18.29 2.47
C ARG A 171 -1.70 19.80 2.74
N PHE A 172 -0.73 20.50 2.13
CA PHE A 172 -0.61 21.94 2.28
C PHE A 172 -1.61 22.72 1.40
N GLU A 173 -2.19 22.07 0.40
CA GLU A 173 -3.17 22.62 -0.54
C GLU A 173 -4.48 21.82 -0.47
N GLN A 174 -5.08 21.77 0.73
CA GLN A 174 -6.22 20.90 1.02
C GLN A 174 -7.39 21.05 0.04
N GLU A 175 -7.84 22.28 -0.21
CA GLU A 175 -9.03 22.52 -1.03
C GLU A 175 -8.87 22.01 -2.48
N SER A 176 -7.78 22.40 -3.14
CA SER A 176 -7.48 21.95 -4.51
C SER A 176 -7.23 20.45 -4.56
N SER A 177 -6.54 19.89 -3.56
CA SER A 177 -6.27 18.46 -3.47
C SER A 177 -7.54 17.63 -3.30
N ARG A 178 -8.48 18.05 -2.45
CA ARG A 178 -9.77 17.37 -2.25
C ARG A 178 -10.66 17.44 -3.49
N LEU A 179 -10.62 18.56 -4.22
CA LEU A 179 -11.32 18.69 -5.49
C LEU A 179 -10.75 17.76 -6.55
N ALA A 180 -9.41 17.68 -6.67
CA ALA A 180 -8.74 16.76 -7.57
C ALA A 180 -9.03 15.29 -7.21
N GLU A 181 -8.96 14.94 -5.93
CA GLU A 181 -9.32 13.62 -5.41
C GLU A 181 -10.75 13.24 -5.80
N THR A 182 -11.72 14.15 -5.62
CA THR A 182 -13.12 13.93 -5.98
C THR A 182 -13.28 13.63 -7.47
N ARG A 183 -12.58 14.37 -8.34
CA ARG A 183 -12.61 14.14 -9.80
C ARG A 183 -12.06 12.76 -10.15
N VAL A 184 -10.92 12.37 -9.57
CA VAL A 184 -10.34 11.04 -9.81
C VAL A 184 -11.27 9.95 -9.29
N ARG A 185 -11.82 10.11 -8.09
CA ARG A 185 -12.78 9.16 -7.49
C ARG A 185 -14.00 8.96 -8.38
N HIS A 186 -14.61 10.04 -8.87
CA HIS A 186 -15.74 9.96 -9.79
C HIS A 186 -15.38 9.21 -11.08
N ARG A 187 -14.19 9.45 -11.65
CA ARG A 187 -13.70 8.69 -12.80
C ARG A 187 -13.58 7.19 -12.50
N LEU A 188 -12.98 6.83 -11.36
CA LEU A 188 -12.81 5.42 -10.97
C LEU A 188 -14.16 4.73 -10.72
N ILE A 189 -15.09 5.41 -10.04
CA ILE A 189 -16.45 4.89 -9.83
C ILE A 189 -17.15 4.71 -11.18
N ALA A 190 -17.09 5.69 -12.09
CA ALA A 190 -17.68 5.56 -13.42
C ALA A 190 -17.10 4.39 -14.21
N MET A 191 -15.79 4.12 -14.10
CA MET A 191 -15.18 2.92 -14.68
C MET A 191 -15.79 1.64 -14.11
N VAL A 192 -16.07 1.58 -12.80
CA VAL A 192 -16.75 0.44 -12.15
C VAL A 192 -18.20 0.31 -12.60
N GLU A 193 -18.95 1.41 -12.71
CA GLU A 193 -20.34 1.40 -13.17
C GLU A 193 -20.49 0.85 -14.59
N ALA A 194 -19.58 1.25 -15.48
CA ALA A 194 -19.54 0.77 -16.87
C ALA A 194 -19.35 -0.75 -16.97
N LEU A 195 -18.95 -1.42 -15.87
CA LEU A 195 -18.76 -2.87 -15.86
C LEU A 195 -20.05 -3.68 -15.64
N GLY A 196 -21.16 -3.03 -15.31
CA GLY A 196 -22.44 -3.68 -15.03
C GLY A 196 -22.39 -4.65 -13.84
N HIS A 197 -23.12 -5.75 -13.91
CA HIS A 197 -23.31 -6.69 -12.80
C HIS A 197 -22.21 -7.77 -12.70
N ARG A 198 -20.94 -7.37 -12.81
CA ARG A 198 -19.81 -8.30 -12.67
C ARG A 198 -19.48 -8.60 -11.21
N ARG A 199 -18.94 -9.81 -10.96
CA ARG A 199 -18.43 -10.19 -9.63
C ARG A 199 -17.40 -9.16 -9.17
N GLY A 200 -17.56 -8.69 -7.94
CA GLY A 200 -16.64 -7.72 -7.33
C GLY A 200 -17.01 -6.25 -7.55
N VAL A 201 -17.99 -5.92 -8.41
CA VAL A 201 -18.41 -4.53 -8.65
C VAL A 201 -18.94 -3.87 -7.37
N ALA A 202 -19.77 -4.57 -6.59
CA ALA A 202 -20.28 -4.04 -5.32
C ALA A 202 -19.15 -3.73 -4.32
N ARG A 203 -18.17 -4.64 -4.21
CA ARG A 203 -16.97 -4.41 -3.38
C ARG A 203 -16.14 -3.25 -3.92
N ALA A 204 -15.96 -3.18 -5.24
CA ALA A 204 -15.17 -2.13 -5.86
C ALA A 204 -15.79 -0.74 -5.63
N ARG A 205 -17.11 -0.62 -5.75
CA ARG A 205 -17.84 0.60 -5.40
C ARG A 205 -17.58 0.98 -3.94
N LEU A 206 -17.74 0.04 -3.00
CA LEU A 206 -17.52 0.32 -1.58
C LEU A 206 -16.07 0.78 -1.30
N VAL A 207 -15.07 0.10 -1.85
CA VAL A 207 -13.66 0.47 -1.71
C VAL A 207 -13.40 1.86 -2.30
N LEU A 208 -13.87 2.15 -3.51
CA LEU A 208 -13.63 3.43 -4.17
C LEU A 208 -14.44 4.58 -3.56
N THR A 209 -15.55 4.31 -2.88
CA THR A 209 -16.25 5.31 -2.07
C THR A 209 -15.41 5.74 -0.87
N HIS A 210 -14.69 4.80 -0.26
CA HIS A 210 -14.06 4.97 1.06
C HIS A 210 -12.53 5.13 1.04
N ALA A 211 -11.86 4.75 -0.03
CA ALA A 211 -10.43 5.01 -0.21
C ALA A 211 -10.16 6.52 -0.10
N ASP A 212 -8.99 6.95 0.36
CA ASP A 212 -8.74 8.39 0.58
C ASP A 212 -7.30 8.75 0.19
N ALA A 213 -7.14 9.89 -0.47
CA ALA A 213 -5.85 10.34 -1.00
C ALA A 213 -4.89 10.89 0.07
N GLY A 214 -5.41 11.27 1.24
CA GLY A 214 -4.65 11.91 2.32
C GLY A 214 -3.74 10.99 3.11
N GLY A 215 -3.94 9.67 3.06
CA GLY A 215 -3.01 8.72 3.69
C GLY A 215 -1.64 8.73 3.00
N GLU A 216 -0.57 9.04 3.73
CA GLU A 216 0.79 9.12 3.21
C GLU A 216 1.47 7.74 3.23
N SER A 217 1.36 7.02 4.34
CA SER A 217 1.95 5.68 4.53
C SER A 217 0.95 4.53 4.33
N VAL A 218 1.46 3.30 4.17
CA VAL A 218 0.60 2.09 4.14
C VAL A 218 -0.14 1.94 5.47
N GLY A 219 0.53 2.23 6.59
CA GLY A 219 -0.07 2.11 7.91
C GLY A 219 -1.22 3.07 8.14
N GLU A 220 -1.13 4.32 7.67
CA GLU A 220 -2.25 5.26 7.70
C GLU A 220 -3.45 4.76 6.89
N ARG A 221 -3.22 4.14 5.74
CA ARG A 221 -4.30 3.59 4.89
C ARG A 221 -4.95 2.34 5.52
N VAL A 222 -4.18 1.54 6.26
CA VAL A 222 -4.72 0.44 7.06
C VAL A 222 -5.55 0.98 8.22
N LEU A 223 -5.03 1.99 8.92
CA LEU A 223 -5.72 2.65 10.02
C LEU A 223 -7.02 3.31 9.54
N LEU A 224 -7.02 3.98 8.39
CA LEU A 224 -8.22 4.49 7.74
C LEU A 224 -9.29 3.41 7.61
N ALA A 225 -8.96 2.29 6.97
CA ALA A 225 -9.91 1.20 6.75
C ALA A 225 -10.48 0.67 8.09
N LEU A 226 -9.65 0.59 9.12
CA LEU A 226 -10.09 0.19 10.46
C LEU A 226 -11.04 1.23 11.09
N LEU A 227 -10.72 2.52 11.02
CA LEU A 227 -11.55 3.59 11.57
C LEU A 227 -12.92 3.67 10.86
N LEU A 228 -12.94 3.48 9.54
CA LEU A 228 -14.17 3.40 8.75
C LEU A 228 -15.06 2.20 9.14
N SER A 229 -14.50 1.17 9.75
CA SER A 229 -15.28 0.05 10.32
C SER A 229 -16.00 0.38 11.63
N MET A 230 -15.82 1.60 12.14
CA MET A 230 -16.39 2.09 13.39
C MET A 230 -17.28 3.30 13.17
N ALA A 231 -16.77 4.33 12.49
CA ALA A 231 -17.48 5.59 12.28
C ALA A 231 -17.13 6.22 10.91
N PRO A 232 -17.55 5.61 9.79
CA PRO A 232 -17.13 6.02 8.45
C PRO A 232 -17.41 7.49 8.10
N GLU A 233 -18.41 8.09 8.73
CA GLU A 233 -18.90 9.44 8.50
C GLU A 233 -18.16 10.50 9.33
N LEU A 234 -17.34 10.07 10.30
CA LEU A 234 -16.59 10.95 11.19
C LEU A 234 -15.09 11.00 10.88
N VAL A 235 -14.58 10.10 10.04
CA VAL A 235 -13.13 9.97 9.81
C VAL A 235 -12.69 10.92 8.71
N GLU A 236 -11.72 11.76 9.03
CA GLU A 236 -11.10 12.72 8.13
C GLU A 236 -9.59 12.48 8.10
N THR A 237 -8.92 12.73 6.97
CA THR A 237 -7.46 12.61 6.85
C THR A 237 -6.78 13.97 6.70
N GLN A 238 -5.53 14.06 7.18
CA GLN A 238 -4.67 15.26 7.08
C GLN A 238 -5.32 16.53 7.67
N VAL A 239 -6.10 16.41 8.75
CA VAL A 239 -6.85 17.55 9.32
C VAL A 239 -5.89 18.64 9.79
N LYS A 240 -6.14 19.87 9.29
CA LYS A 240 -5.33 21.05 9.58
C LYS A 240 -5.72 21.64 10.94
N VAL A 241 -4.76 21.71 11.87
CA VAL A 241 -4.95 22.24 13.22
C VAL A 241 -3.89 23.29 13.53
N VAL A 242 -4.31 24.44 14.04
CA VAL A 242 -3.40 25.43 14.63
C VAL A 242 -3.46 25.29 16.15
N ALA A 243 -2.34 24.99 16.78
CA ALA A 243 -2.22 24.84 18.23
C ALA A 243 -0.91 25.48 18.70
N ASN A 244 -0.96 26.27 19.77
CA ASN A 244 0.19 27.00 20.32
C ASN A 244 0.99 27.78 19.23
N GLY A 245 0.28 28.45 18.32
CA GLY A 245 0.88 29.21 17.21
C GLY A 245 1.53 28.36 16.10
N ARG A 246 1.49 27.03 16.19
CA ARG A 246 2.07 26.08 15.22
C ARG A 246 1.00 25.39 14.40
N LEU A 247 1.35 25.10 13.14
CA LEU A 247 0.49 24.38 12.21
C LEU A 247 0.80 22.88 12.25
N TYR A 248 -0.23 22.07 12.49
CA TYR A 248 -0.19 20.62 12.48
C TYR A 248 -1.15 20.05 11.45
N PHE A 249 -0.77 18.89 10.90
CA PHE A 249 -1.63 18.01 10.12
C PHE A 249 -1.76 16.71 10.90
N LEU A 250 -3.00 16.32 11.22
CA LEU A 250 -3.30 15.06 11.88
C LEU A 250 -3.51 13.99 10.81
N ASP A 251 -2.79 12.86 10.89
CA ASP A 251 -2.86 11.81 9.86
C ASP A 251 -4.32 11.42 9.58
N LEU A 252 -5.04 11.07 10.66
CA LEU A 252 -6.49 10.91 10.68
C LEU A 252 -7.10 11.56 11.92
N ALA A 253 -8.37 11.96 11.84
CA ALA A 253 -9.08 12.55 12.96
C ALA A 253 -10.58 12.27 12.91
N MET A 254 -11.22 12.38 14.07
CA MET A 254 -12.65 12.64 14.21
C MET A 254 -12.80 14.04 14.80
N SER A 255 -12.86 15.06 13.94
CA SER A 255 -12.69 16.46 14.38
C SER A 255 -13.76 16.92 15.36
N ILE A 256 -15.01 16.49 15.14
CA ILE A 256 -16.14 16.79 16.03
C ILE A 256 -15.95 16.24 17.45
N LEU A 257 -15.16 15.17 17.59
CA LEU A 257 -14.85 14.55 18.88
C LEU A 257 -13.50 15.02 19.45
N LYS A 258 -12.74 15.84 18.70
CA LYS A 258 -11.36 16.22 19.02
C LYS A 258 -10.46 15.00 19.29
N ILE A 259 -10.61 13.95 18.49
CA ILE A 259 -9.75 12.75 18.56
C ILE A 259 -8.86 12.70 17.33
N ALA A 260 -7.55 12.66 17.55
CA ALA A 260 -6.53 12.48 16.52
C ALA A 260 -5.99 11.05 16.55
N PHE A 261 -5.74 10.46 15.38
CA PHE A 261 -5.11 9.16 15.24
C PHE A 261 -3.80 9.34 14.45
N GLU A 262 -2.68 8.94 15.05
CA GLU A 262 -1.36 9.05 14.42
C GLU A 262 -0.74 7.66 14.22
N PHE A 263 -0.27 7.39 13.01
CA PHE A 263 0.44 6.15 12.73
C PHE A 263 1.94 6.34 12.94
N ASP A 264 2.50 5.65 13.94
CA ASP A 264 3.94 5.65 14.17
C ASP A 264 4.60 4.53 13.35
N GLY A 265 5.02 4.87 12.13
CA GLY A 265 5.74 3.95 11.25
C GLY A 265 7.18 3.67 11.68
N VAL A 266 7.65 4.30 12.76
CA VAL A 266 9.08 4.35 13.09
C VAL A 266 9.41 3.47 14.29
N LEU A 267 9.77 2.21 13.99
CA LEU A 267 10.82 1.52 14.76
C LEU A 267 12.13 2.23 14.48
N LYS A 268 12.43 3.26 15.28
CA LYS A 268 13.56 4.18 15.13
C LYS A 268 14.87 3.51 15.56
N MET A 269 15.36 2.53 14.80
CA MET A 269 16.76 2.08 14.91
C MET A 269 17.62 2.99 14.02
N GLY A 270 17.88 4.21 14.51
CA GLY A 270 18.90 5.09 13.95
C GLY A 270 20.13 5.08 14.85
N SER A 271 21.32 5.14 14.26
CA SER A 271 22.62 5.09 14.94
C SER A 271 23.06 6.44 15.57
N ASP A 272 22.23 7.49 15.47
CA ASP A 272 22.50 8.81 16.07
C ASP A 272 21.56 9.08 17.26
N PRO A 273 22.04 8.93 18.50
CA PRO A 273 21.29 9.21 19.72
C PRO A 273 20.79 10.66 19.83
N GLU A 274 21.45 11.63 19.20
CA GLU A 274 21.00 13.02 19.24
C GLU A 274 19.80 13.28 18.34
N GLN A 275 19.81 12.74 17.11
CA GLN A 275 18.63 12.79 16.23
C GLN A 275 17.43 12.13 16.89
N PHE A 276 17.65 10.99 17.56
CA PHE A 276 16.58 10.31 18.31
C PHE A 276 16.02 11.21 19.42
N ARG A 277 16.88 11.80 20.26
CA ARG A 277 16.46 12.71 21.34
C ARG A 277 15.72 13.93 20.80
N ARG A 278 16.23 14.59 19.74
CA ARG A 278 15.57 15.74 19.11
C ARG A 278 14.18 15.36 18.59
N ALA A 279 14.06 14.23 17.90
CA ALA A 279 12.78 13.76 17.39
C ALA A 279 11.78 13.39 18.50
N GLN A 280 12.26 12.82 19.61
CA GLN A 280 11.43 12.52 20.78
C GLN A 280 10.93 13.81 21.45
N HIS A 281 11.79 14.81 21.63
CA HIS A 281 11.39 16.12 22.16
C HIS A 281 10.36 16.81 21.27
N ALA A 282 10.53 16.78 19.95
CA ALA A 282 9.57 17.33 19.00
C ALA A 282 8.22 16.61 19.07
N LEU A 283 8.22 15.28 19.21
CA LEU A 283 7.01 14.49 19.36
C LEU A 283 6.24 14.85 20.63
N LEU A 284 6.95 14.97 21.76
CA LEU A 284 6.37 15.35 23.04
C LEU A 284 5.82 16.78 23.00
N ALA A 285 6.52 17.71 22.35
CA ALA A 285 6.04 19.09 22.19
C ALA A 285 4.77 19.14 21.33
N ARG A 286 4.74 18.42 20.20
CA ARG A 286 3.54 18.28 19.36
C ARG A 286 2.36 17.72 20.14
N GLN A 287 2.59 16.65 20.91
CA GLN A 287 1.52 16.02 21.68
C GLN A 287 0.95 16.99 22.74
N ARG A 288 1.81 17.70 23.48
CA ARG A 288 1.36 18.71 24.44
C ARG A 288 0.55 19.82 23.79
N ASP A 289 1.03 20.39 22.68
CA ASP A 289 0.32 21.46 21.98
C ASP A 289 -1.09 21.00 21.55
N LEU A 290 -1.23 19.77 21.04
CA LEU A 290 -2.52 19.21 20.64
C LEU A 290 -3.43 18.95 21.85
N GLU A 291 -2.89 18.37 22.93
CA GLU A 291 -3.64 18.10 24.17
C GLU A 291 -4.12 19.38 24.85
N GLU A 292 -3.29 20.43 24.91
CA GLU A 292 -3.68 21.77 25.40
C GLU A 292 -4.77 22.41 24.51
N ALA A 293 -4.77 22.11 23.21
CA ALA A 293 -5.85 22.49 22.28
C ALA A 293 -7.10 21.59 22.38
N GLY A 294 -7.16 20.71 23.39
CA GLY A 294 -8.30 19.83 23.69
C GLY A 294 -8.36 18.54 22.86
N TRP A 295 -7.30 18.21 22.11
CA TRP A 295 -7.25 16.97 21.33
C TRP A 295 -6.83 15.78 22.18
N THR A 296 -7.53 14.66 22.03
CA THR A 296 -7.04 13.35 22.46
C THR A 296 -6.27 12.71 21.33
N VAL A 297 -4.97 12.44 21.53
CA VAL A 297 -4.12 11.76 20.54
C VAL A 297 -4.05 10.26 20.82
N ILE A 298 -4.35 9.44 19.81
CA ILE A 298 -4.27 7.98 19.86
C ILE A 298 -3.19 7.53 18.85
N ARG A 299 -2.10 6.95 19.36
CA ARG A 299 -1.01 6.41 18.51
C ARG A 299 -1.24 4.93 18.20
N VAL A 300 -0.96 4.55 16.95
CA VAL A 300 -1.04 3.17 16.46
C VAL A 300 0.27 2.83 15.77
N GLY A 301 0.85 1.68 16.10
CA GLY A 301 2.07 1.17 15.47
C GLY A 301 1.85 -0.12 14.68
N TRP A 302 2.90 -0.59 14.00
CA TRP A 302 2.84 -1.84 13.21
C TRP A 302 2.41 -3.06 14.03
N VAL A 303 2.85 -3.15 15.29
CA VAL A 303 2.52 -4.28 16.18
C VAL A 303 1.01 -4.38 16.41
N ASP A 304 0.31 -3.26 16.47
CA ASP A 304 -1.14 -3.22 16.67
C ASP A 304 -1.93 -3.87 15.51
N PHE A 305 -1.39 -3.89 14.28
CA PHE A 305 -2.07 -4.48 13.12
C PHE A 305 -2.04 -6.02 13.10
N SER A 306 -1.23 -6.64 13.98
CA SER A 306 -1.23 -8.10 14.17
C SER A 306 -2.61 -8.61 14.61
N ASP A 307 -3.33 -7.83 15.42
CA ASP A 307 -4.70 -8.12 15.84
C ASP A 307 -5.61 -6.89 15.68
N LEU A 308 -6.27 -6.81 14.51
CA LEU A 308 -7.19 -5.72 14.22
C LEU A 308 -8.45 -5.76 15.08
N ALA A 309 -8.87 -6.92 15.59
CA ALA A 309 -10.05 -7.01 16.45
C ALA A 309 -9.76 -6.41 17.82
N ALA A 310 -8.62 -6.76 18.41
CA ALA A 310 -8.15 -6.15 19.65
C ALA A 310 -7.90 -4.65 19.49
N LEU A 311 -7.24 -4.23 18.40
CA LEU A 311 -7.02 -2.81 18.12
C LEU A 311 -8.34 -2.05 17.96
N ARG A 312 -9.31 -2.60 17.22
CA ARG A 312 -10.63 -2.00 17.04
C ARG A 312 -11.35 -1.83 18.37
N ALA A 313 -11.40 -2.88 19.19
CA ALA A 313 -12.03 -2.82 20.52
C ALA A 313 -11.37 -1.77 21.42
N ARG A 314 -10.03 -1.70 21.41
CA ARG A 314 -9.26 -0.69 22.15
C ARG A 314 -9.57 0.73 21.70
N ILE A 315 -9.70 0.97 20.38
CA ILE A 315 -10.06 2.29 19.85
C ILE A 315 -11.49 2.66 20.23
N ILE A 316 -12.45 1.75 20.09
CA ILE A 316 -13.85 1.98 20.53
C ILE A 316 -13.88 2.39 22.00
N GLN A 317 -13.26 1.60 22.89
CA GLN A 317 -13.22 1.92 24.31
C GLN A 317 -12.60 3.29 24.59
N ARG A 318 -11.58 3.69 23.82
CA ARG A 318 -10.95 5.00 23.97
C ARG A 318 -11.87 6.12 23.51
N ILE A 319 -12.60 5.94 22.41
CA ILE A 319 -13.62 6.89 21.94
C ILE A 319 -14.71 7.04 23.01
N GLU A 320 -15.26 5.95 23.52
CA GLU A 320 -16.33 5.97 24.54
C GLU A 320 -15.90 6.65 25.83
N ARG A 321 -14.64 6.45 26.25
CA ARG A 321 -14.08 7.14 27.42
C ARG A 321 -13.98 8.66 27.21
N VAL A 322 -13.65 9.09 25.98
CA VAL A 322 -13.53 10.52 25.65
C VAL A 322 -14.91 11.17 25.52
N THR A 323 -15.86 10.48 24.91
CA THR A 323 -17.21 11.03 24.64
C THR A 323 -18.19 10.83 25.79
N GLY A 324 -17.92 9.90 26.71
CA GLY A 324 -18.86 9.45 27.72
C GLY A 324 -20.09 8.72 27.14
N ARG A 325 -20.03 8.26 25.89
CA ARG A 325 -21.14 7.66 25.15
C ARG A 325 -20.67 6.41 24.42
N GLU A 326 -21.52 5.38 24.42
CA GLU A 326 -21.30 4.16 23.65
C GLU A 326 -21.24 4.44 22.15
N VAL A 327 -20.31 3.78 21.44
CA VAL A 327 -20.18 3.91 19.98
C VAL A 327 -21.27 3.10 19.28
N GLN A 328 -22.18 3.80 18.60
CA GLN A 328 -23.23 3.18 17.80
C GLN A 328 -22.71 2.88 16.38
N LEU A 329 -22.60 1.59 16.05
CA LEU A 329 -22.08 1.15 14.74
C LEU A 329 -23.17 1.22 13.66
N SER A 330 -22.93 2.01 12.61
CA SER A 330 -23.80 2.08 11.43
C SER A 330 -23.83 0.75 10.67
N VAL A 331 -24.84 0.55 9.83
CA VAL A 331 -24.91 -0.63 8.92
C VAL A 331 -23.66 -0.69 8.05
N GLN A 332 -23.21 0.46 7.55
CA GLN A 332 -22.01 0.55 6.73
C GLN A 332 -20.74 0.20 7.52
N ALA A 333 -20.60 0.69 8.76
CA ALA A 333 -19.47 0.34 9.62
C ALA A 333 -19.39 -1.18 9.86
N ARG A 334 -20.54 -1.83 10.14
CA ARG A 334 -20.62 -3.30 10.29
C ARG A 334 -20.27 -4.05 9.00
N GLN A 335 -20.70 -3.55 7.84
CA GLN A 335 -20.36 -4.13 6.55
C GLN A 335 -18.85 -4.05 6.26
N ILE A 336 -18.24 -2.89 6.50
CA ILE A 336 -16.79 -2.69 6.35
C ILE A 336 -16.04 -3.62 7.30
N TRP A 337 -16.47 -3.74 8.56
CA TRP A 337 -15.87 -4.67 9.52
C TRP A 337 -15.94 -6.11 9.04
N ALA A 338 -17.11 -6.56 8.58
CA ALA A 338 -17.29 -7.92 8.06
C ALA A 338 -16.33 -8.22 6.91
N LEU A 339 -16.11 -7.26 6.00
CA LEU A 339 -15.16 -7.40 4.89
C LEU A 339 -13.70 -7.41 5.36
N LEU A 340 -13.35 -6.64 6.39
CA LEU A 340 -11.99 -6.64 6.96
C LEU A 340 -11.60 -7.97 7.60
N VAL A 341 -12.57 -8.68 8.20
CA VAL A 341 -12.31 -9.95 8.88
C VAL A 341 -12.55 -11.18 8.00
N ALA A 342 -13.38 -11.07 6.95
CA ALA A 342 -13.68 -12.19 6.05
C ALA A 342 -12.49 -12.62 5.18
N ASP A 343 -11.53 -11.72 4.94
CA ASP A 343 -10.39 -11.94 4.06
C ASP A 343 -9.06 -12.18 4.83
N ARG A 344 -9.11 -12.56 6.11
CA ARG A 344 -7.95 -12.88 6.95
C ARG A 344 -7.64 -14.37 7.06
#